data_AF-F0EGZ3-F1
#
_entry.id   AF-F0EGZ3-F1
#
_cell.length_a   1.000
_cell.length_b   1.000
_cell.length_c   1.000
_cell.angle_alpha   90.00
_cell.angle_beta   90.00
_cell.angle_gamma   90.00
#
_symmetry.space_group_name_H-M   'P 1'
#
loop_
_entity.id
_entity.type
_entity.pdbx_description
1 polymer ?
#
loop_
_entity_poly.entity_id
_entity_poly.type
_entity_poly.pdbx_seq_one_letter_code
_entity_poly.pdbx_strand_id
1 'polypeptide(L)'
;MSLSVFLEVVEIRTKVASVFPFIMGVLFSLVYFHEFHPLNTAIFFLGMLLFDLTTTSINNYMDFKKAKSETYKYQHNVIGRENISEATVRNLIFAMLAGTLLIGLYLSFVTG
;
A
#
# COMPACT_ATOMS: atom_id res chain seq x y z
N MET A 1 10.77 -13.31 5.05
CA MET A 1 10.63 -13.07 3.60
C MET A 1 11.75 -12.15 3.16
N SER A 2 12.34 -12.37 1.98
CA SER A 2 13.38 -11.48 1.43
C SER A 2 12.77 -10.15 0.95
N LEU A 3 13.59 -9.11 0.81
CA LEU A 3 13.12 -7.80 0.33
C LEU A 3 12.52 -7.87 -1.08
N SER A 4 13.10 -8.66 -1.98
CA SER A 4 12.58 -8.81 -3.35
C SER A 4 11.18 -9.40 -3.36
N VAL A 5 10.94 -10.44 -2.55
CA VAL A 5 9.62 -11.09 -2.46
C VAL A 5 8.62 -10.15 -1.79
N PHE A 6 9.03 -9.40 -0.76
CA PHE A 6 8.20 -8.35 -0.18
C PHE A 6 7.74 -7.33 -1.22
N LEU A 7 8.68 -6.78 -2.00
CA LEU A 7 8.41 -5.77 -3.02
C LEU A 7 7.49 -6.29 -4.13
N GLU A 8 7.50 -7.60 -4.38
CA GLU A 8 6.60 -8.24 -5.33
C GLU A 8 5.19 -8.47 -4.75
N VAL A 9 5.08 -8.92 -3.49
CA VAL A 9 3.77 -9.08 -2.80
C VAL A 9 3.00 -7.76 -2.75
N VAL A 10 3.69 -6.64 -2.53
CA VAL A 10 3.09 -5.30 -2.51
C VAL A 10 2.97 -4.67 -3.91
N GLU A 11 3.48 -5.35 -4.95
CA GLU A 11 3.60 -4.90 -6.34
C GLU A 11 4.15 -3.48 -6.52
N ILE A 12 5.31 -3.18 -5.94
CA ILE A 12 5.86 -1.81 -5.94
C ILE A 12 6.00 -1.18 -7.35
N ARG A 13 6.19 -2.02 -8.38
CA ARG A 13 6.45 -1.59 -9.77
C ARG A 13 5.28 -0.83 -10.38
N THR A 14 4.05 -1.17 -10.03
CA THR A 14 2.83 -0.53 -10.59
C THR A 14 2.44 0.74 -9.85
N LYS A 15 3.07 1.01 -8.69
CA LYS A 15 2.68 2.08 -7.74
C LYS A 15 3.17 3.47 -8.12
N VAL A 16 4.07 3.57 -9.10
CA VAL A 16 4.49 4.85 -9.68
C VAL A 16 3.29 5.62 -10.25
N ALA A 17 2.25 4.91 -10.72
CA ALA A 17 1.02 5.52 -11.22
C ALA A 17 0.27 6.32 -10.12
N SER A 18 0.35 5.89 -8.86
CA SER A 18 -0.32 6.54 -7.72
C SER A 18 0.30 7.89 -7.35
N VAL A 19 1.50 8.20 -7.85
CA VAL A 19 2.19 9.48 -7.63
C VAL A 19 1.51 10.61 -8.41
N PHE A 20 0.93 10.33 -9.57
CA PHE A 20 0.31 11.38 -10.39
C PHE A 20 -0.93 12.00 -9.70
N PRO A 21 -1.93 11.23 -9.23
CA PRO A 21 -3.05 11.78 -8.47
C PRO A 21 -2.61 12.57 -7.23
N PHE A 22 -1.55 12.11 -6.55
CA PHE A 22 -0.98 12.82 -5.41
C PHE A 22 -0.45 14.21 -5.79
N ILE A 23 0.37 14.30 -6.83
CA ILE A 23 0.89 15.58 -7.33
C ILE A 23 -0.27 16.49 -7.71
N MET A 24 -1.30 15.96 -8.39
CA MET A 24 -2.49 16.73 -8.74
C MET A 24 -3.22 17.26 -7.51
N GLY A 25 -3.32 16.48 -6.44
CA GLY A 25 -3.88 16.94 -5.16
C GLY A 25 -3.08 18.07 -4.51
N VAL A 26 -1.75 17.97 -4.52
CA VAL A 26 -0.86 19.03 -4.00
C VAL A 26 -0.97 20.30 -4.83
N LEU A 27 -0.95 20.19 -6.17
CA LEU A 27 -1.12 21.32 -7.07
C LEU A 27 -2.50 21.96 -6.91
N PHE A 28 -3.55 21.17 -6.76
CA PHE A 28 -4.89 21.67 -6.48
C PHE A 28 -4.92 22.45 -5.16
N SER A 29 -4.28 21.92 -4.10
CA SER A 29 -4.15 22.64 -2.81
C SER A 29 -3.47 23.98 -2.97
N LEU A 30 -2.34 24.00 -3.68
CA LEU A 30 -1.56 25.22 -3.93
C LEU A 30 -2.34 26.25 -4.75
N VAL A 31 -3.04 25.84 -5.81
CA VAL A 31 -3.70 26.77 -6.74
C VAL A 31 -5.06 27.24 -6.23
N TYR A 32 -5.84 26.35 -5.61
CA TYR A 32 -7.20 26.66 -5.19
C TYR A 32 -7.23 27.21 -3.75
N PHE A 33 -6.58 26.51 -2.80
CA PHE A 33 -6.59 26.90 -1.39
C PHE A 33 -5.45 27.84 -1.01
N HIS A 34 -4.42 27.97 -1.86
CA HIS A 34 -3.22 28.76 -1.57
C HIS A 34 -2.46 28.29 -0.32
N GLU A 35 -2.66 27.03 0.06
CA GLU A 35 -2.13 26.44 1.28
C GLU A 35 -1.25 25.23 0.96
N PHE A 36 -0.11 25.15 1.64
CA PHE A 36 0.81 24.03 1.54
C PHE A 36 1.61 23.84 2.82
N HIS A 37 1.50 22.65 3.39
CA HIS A 37 2.22 22.25 4.60
C HIS A 37 3.21 21.13 4.25
N PRO A 38 4.50 21.43 3.96
CA PRO A 38 5.44 20.45 3.42
C PRO A 38 5.55 19.18 4.27
N LEU A 39 5.60 19.34 5.60
CA LEU A 39 5.71 18.20 6.52
C LEU A 39 4.46 17.32 6.50
N ASN A 40 3.27 17.91 6.62
CA ASN A 40 2.01 17.17 6.62
C ASN A 40 1.78 16.51 5.25
N THR A 41 2.12 17.18 4.15
CA THR A 41 2.06 16.62 2.79
C THR A 41 3.01 15.43 2.63
N ALA A 42 4.23 15.50 3.17
CA ALA A 42 5.18 14.38 3.13
C ALA A 42 4.68 13.18 3.96
N ILE A 43 4.14 13.43 5.15
CA ILE A 43 3.54 12.39 6.00
C ILE A 43 2.32 11.76 5.31
N PHE A 44 1.47 12.58 4.69
CA PHE A 44 0.33 12.11 3.91
C PHE A 44 0.78 11.24 2.73
N PHE A 45 1.82 11.66 2.00
CA PHE A 45 2.38 10.86 0.91
C PHE A 45 2.82 9.47 1.38
N LEU A 46 3.56 9.39 2.49
CA LEU A 46 3.99 8.11 3.07
C LEU A 46 2.80 7.26 3.52
N GLY A 47 1.80 7.86 4.16
CA GLY A 47 0.59 7.16 4.61
C GLY A 47 -0.25 6.63 3.45
N MET A 48 -0.40 7.42 2.39
CA MET A 48 -1.10 7.06 1.17
C MET A 48 -0.38 5.94 0.40
N LEU A 49 0.94 6.03 0.24
CA LEU A 49 1.73 4.94 -0.34
C LEU A 49 1.60 3.65 0.48
N LEU A 50 1.73 3.74 1.80
CA LEU A 50 1.58 2.57 2.67
C LEU A 50 0.19 1.94 2.55
N PHE A 51 -0.86 2.76 2.46
CA PHE A 51 -2.23 2.27 2.25
C PHE A 51 -2.37 1.56 0.90
N ASP A 52 -1.82 2.11 -0.18
CA ASP A 52 -1.88 1.51 -1.52
C ASP A 52 -1.11 0.16 -1.59
N LEU A 53 0.03 0.06 -0.91
CA LEU A 53 0.75 -1.21 -0.74
C LEU A 53 -0.06 -2.23 0.07
N THR A 54 -0.82 -1.74 1.06
CA THR A 54 -1.70 -2.58 1.89
C THR A 54 -2.85 -3.16 1.07
N THR A 55 -3.57 -2.34 0.30
CA THR A 55 -4.69 -2.81 -0.53
C THR A 55 -4.23 -3.83 -1.57
N THR A 56 -3.05 -3.63 -2.14
CA THR A 56 -2.47 -4.56 -3.13
C THR A 56 -2.06 -5.88 -2.50
N SER A 57 -1.46 -5.83 -1.31
CA SER A 57 -1.14 -7.04 -0.54
C SER A 57 -2.40 -7.81 -0.14
N ILE A 58 -3.49 -7.10 0.21
CA ILE A 58 -4.80 -7.71 0.45
C ILE A 58 -5.31 -8.40 -0.80
N ASN A 59 -5.22 -7.76 -1.98
CA ASN A 59 -5.63 -8.36 -3.24
C ASN A 59 -4.84 -9.64 -3.51
N ASN A 60 -3.50 -9.60 -3.45
CA ASN A 60 -2.64 -10.77 -3.64
C ASN A 60 -2.95 -11.90 -2.65
N TYR A 61 -3.21 -11.57 -1.38
CA TYR A 61 -3.61 -12.54 -0.35
C TYR A 61 -4.97 -13.19 -0.64
N MET A 62 -5.96 -12.38 -1.00
CA MET A 62 -7.31 -12.86 -1.28
C MET A 62 -7.36 -13.68 -2.57
N ASP A 63 -6.60 -13.28 -3.59
CA ASP A 63 -6.46 -14.01 -4.85
C ASP A 63 -5.80 -15.36 -4.64
N PHE A 64 -4.77 -15.46 -3.79
CA PHE A 64 -4.20 -16.76 -3.39
C PHE A 64 -5.23 -17.64 -2.66
N LYS A 65 -5.94 -17.07 -1.69
CA LYS A 65 -6.89 -17.81 -0.83
C LYS A 65 -8.11 -18.30 -1.60
N LYS A 66 -8.58 -17.52 -2.57
CA LYS A 66 -9.79 -17.79 -3.37
C LYS A 66 -9.48 -18.38 -4.75
N ALA A 67 -8.20 -18.60 -5.08
CA ALA A 67 -7.80 -19.19 -6.34
C ALA A 67 -8.49 -20.55 -6.56
N LYS A 68 -9.18 -20.68 -7.69
CA LYS A 68 -9.77 -21.95 -8.15
C LYS A 68 -8.81 -22.75 -9.04
N SER A 69 -7.85 -22.07 -9.66
CA SER A 69 -6.82 -22.67 -10.50
C SER A 69 -5.55 -22.90 -9.68
N GLU A 70 -5.13 -24.15 -9.59
CA GLU A 70 -3.87 -24.56 -8.95
C GLU A 70 -2.65 -23.91 -9.65
N THR A 71 -2.70 -23.81 -10.99
CA THR A 71 -1.68 -23.13 -11.79
C THR A 71 -1.57 -21.67 -11.38
N TYR A 72 -2.69 -20.94 -11.28
CA TYR A 72 -2.67 -19.57 -10.82
C TYR A 72 -2.15 -19.45 -9.39
N LYS A 73 -2.64 -20.33 -8.50
CA LYS A 73 -2.31 -20.31 -7.08
C LYS A 73 -0.81 -20.49 -6.80
N TYR A 74 -0.16 -21.44 -7.48
CA TYR A 74 1.21 -21.85 -7.17
C TYR A 74 2.26 -21.46 -8.23
N GLN A 75 1.87 -21.05 -9.43
CA GLN A 75 2.83 -20.63 -10.47
C GLN A 75 2.78 -19.13 -10.77
N HIS A 76 1.63 -18.47 -10.57
CA HIS A 76 1.47 -17.04 -10.88
C HIS A 76 1.43 -16.16 -9.63
N ASN A 77 0.59 -16.49 -8.65
CA ASN A 77 0.50 -15.70 -7.43
C ASN A 77 1.79 -15.84 -6.59
N VAL A 78 2.35 -14.70 -6.19
CA VAL A 78 3.63 -14.61 -5.48
C VAL A 78 3.64 -15.45 -4.20
N ILE A 79 2.52 -15.54 -3.49
CA ILE A 79 2.40 -16.26 -2.22
C ILE A 79 2.63 -17.76 -2.42
N GLY A 80 1.99 -18.35 -3.42
CA GLY A 80 2.17 -19.76 -3.72
C GLY A 80 3.48 -20.07 -4.42
N ARG A 81 3.90 -19.20 -5.36
CA ARG A 81 5.12 -19.37 -6.15
C ARG A 81 6.38 -19.34 -5.28
N GLU A 82 6.45 -18.40 -4.34
CA GLU A 82 7.59 -18.22 -3.43
C GLU A 82 7.42 -19.02 -2.12
N ASN A 83 6.37 -19.85 -2.03
CA ASN A 83 6.05 -20.69 -0.87
C ASN A 83 6.02 -19.91 0.47
N ILE A 84 5.35 -18.76 0.45
CA ILE A 84 5.23 -17.85 1.58
C ILE A 84 4.07 -18.29 2.46
N SER A 85 4.28 -18.31 3.78
CA SER A 85 3.17 -18.62 4.69
C SER A 85 2.08 -17.54 4.64
N GLU A 86 0.82 -17.96 4.55
CA GLU A 86 -0.34 -17.08 4.60
C GLU A 86 -0.35 -16.19 5.86
N ALA A 87 0.08 -16.75 7.00
CA ALA A 87 0.15 -16.03 8.26
C ALA A 87 1.15 -14.86 8.20
N THR A 88 2.28 -15.04 7.52
CA THR A 88 3.26 -13.95 7.32
C THR A 88 2.64 -12.80 6.52
N VAL A 89 1.98 -13.10 5.40
CA VAL A 89 1.36 -12.06 4.54
C VAL A 89 0.21 -11.37 5.28
N ARG A 90 -0.64 -12.13 5.98
CA ARG A 90 -1.72 -11.57 6.82
C ARG A 90 -1.19 -10.64 7.90
N ASN A 91 -0.15 -11.04 8.62
CA ASN A 91 0.44 -10.20 9.68
C ASN A 91 1.09 -8.94 9.09
N LEU A 92 1.72 -9.05 7.91
CA LEU A 92 2.24 -7.91 7.17
C LEU A 92 1.12 -6.92 6.80
N ILE A 93 0.00 -7.41 6.26
CA ILE A 93 -1.18 -6.59 5.95
C ILE A 93 -1.67 -5.86 7.20
N PHE A 94 -1.83 -6.55 8.33
CA PHE A 94 -2.27 -5.90 9.57
C PHE A 94 -1.27 -4.86 10.07
N ALA A 95 0.04 -5.13 9.95
CA ALA A 95 1.07 -4.16 10.34
C ALA A 95 1.01 -2.88 9.48
N MET A 96 0.89 -3.02 8.16
CA MET A 96 0.77 -1.87 7.27
C MET A 96 -0.55 -1.12 7.48
N LEU A 97 -1.65 -1.84 7.70
CA LEU A 97 -2.96 -1.26 7.99
C LEU A 97 -2.97 -0.49 9.32
N ALA A 98 -2.31 -1.01 10.35
CA ALA A 98 -2.11 -0.29 11.60
C ALA A 98 -1.24 0.96 11.39
N GLY A 99 -0.15 0.85 10.63
CA GLY A 99 0.72 1.98 10.31
C GLY A 99 0.00 3.11 9.59
N THR A 100 -0.77 2.80 8.53
CA THR A 100 -1.54 3.81 7.81
C THR A 100 -2.68 4.40 8.66
N LEU A 101 -3.32 3.59 9.52
CA LEU A 101 -4.30 4.11 10.49
C LEU A 101 -3.67 5.13 11.44
N LEU A 102 -2.49 4.82 12.00
CA LEU A 102 -1.79 5.74 12.90
C LEU A 102 -1.39 7.05 12.20
N ILE A 103 -0.92 6.97 10.95
CA ILE A 103 -0.62 8.16 10.14
C ILE A 103 -1.89 8.98 9.89
N GLY A 104 -2.99 8.34 9.53
CA GLY A 104 -4.27 8.99 9.30
C GLY A 104 -4.82 9.68 10.56
N LEU A 105 -4.76 9.01 11.71
CA LEU A 105 -5.14 9.58 12.99
C LEU A 105 -4.26 10.77 13.39
N TYR A 106 -2.95 10.66 13.19
CA TYR A 106 -2.01 11.75 13.43
C TYR A 106 -2.35 12.96 12.55
N LEU A 107 -2.51 12.76 11.25
CA LEU A 107 -2.85 13.85 10.31
C LEU A 107 -4.17 14.50 10.66
N SER A 108 -5.22 13.72 10.91
CA SER A 108 -6.53 14.23 11.35
C SER A 108 -6.39 15.09 12.61
N PHE A 109 -5.64 14.64 13.60
CA PHE A 109 -5.44 15.39 14.84
C PHE A 109 -4.72 16.73 14.61
N VAL A 110 -3.71 16.79 13.74
CA VAL A 110 -2.93 18.01 13.51
C VAL A 110 -3.57 18.96 12.50
N THR A 111 -4.51 18.50 11.67
CA THR A 111 -5.21 19.34 10.68
C THR A 111 -6.64 19.72 11.06
N GLY A 112 -7.24 19.08 12.06
CA GLY A 112 -8.62 19.34 12.52
C GLY A 112 -9.60 18.28 12.05
#